data_AF-A0A7Y4YEL3-F1
#
_entry.id   AF-A0A7Y4YEL3-F1
#
_cell.length_a   1.000
_cell.length_b   1.000
_cell.length_c   1.000
_cell.angle_alpha   90.00
_cell.angle_beta   90.00
_cell.angle_gamma   90.00
#
_symmetry.space_group_name_H-M   'P 1'
#
loop_
_entity.id
_entity.type
_entity.pdbx_description
1 polymer ?
#
loop_
_entity_poly.entity_id
_entity_poly.type
_entity_poly.pdbx_seq_one_letter_code
_entity_poly.pdbx_strand_id
1 'polypeptide(L)'
;MLFGPTIIALLFKPRFFLIALLCFCSTFATAQLCNGSLGDPVVNINFGNGSSVTTATNGYIYTSSTCPNDGYYTVTSSTTGCFNNSWLSVTADHTGGGAFMLVNASYTPGDFFLTTVTDLCPNTTYEFAAWMLNVLRNSGIKPNITFSIETPAGVVLQQYSTGDIPETSQPTWKQYGFYFTTPINNPVIVLRMTNNAPGGIGNDIALDDITFRPCGPAFVTADIQANNDTVDICDNNTSQYIFNGTVSVGYTSPVYQWQVSTDAAAKWTDIPGANTLAYLRMPTMAGNYLYRLTVTEQSAISFTACRIASNVVAVNVHAKPVVNAGPDKIVFAKDSVTLDGIATGNDLLYYWDPPDYLNNSSLLTPFASPPSDIGYTIYATSQFGCTNQDAMQVKVVAGIFIPNAFTPNGDGKNDHWRIPFLYPQFGAVVNVFNRYGQLLYHSEGGTVDWDGKLGDSPQPAGAYIYHIRYKKSNGEVNLKGTIMLIR
;
A
#
# COMPACT_ATOMS: atom_id res chain seq x y z
N MET A 1 -49.60 25.06 99.96
CA MET A 1 -49.58 26.36 99.28
C MET A 1 -49.65 26.06 97.78
N LEU A 2 -50.85 26.12 97.19
CA LEU A 2 -51.37 27.18 96.28
C LEU A 2 -50.74 27.05 94.88
N PHE A 3 -51.37 26.88 93.70
CA PHE A 3 -52.73 26.78 93.11
C PHE A 3 -52.52 26.06 91.73
N GLY A 4 -53.31 25.10 91.23
CA GLY A 4 -54.49 25.21 90.31
C GLY A 4 -54.20 25.81 88.89
N PRO A 5 -54.90 25.45 87.77
CA PRO A 5 -55.84 24.35 87.49
C PRO A 5 -55.73 23.68 86.07
N THR A 6 -56.70 22.79 85.82
CA THR A 6 -57.17 21.91 84.71
C THR A 6 -57.14 22.38 83.23
N ILE A 7 -57.10 21.42 82.26
CA ILE A 7 -58.07 21.22 81.14
C ILE A 7 -57.75 19.93 80.32
N ILE A 8 -58.83 19.24 79.89
CA ILE A 8 -58.91 18.01 79.08
C ILE A 8 -58.96 18.35 77.56
N ALA A 9 -58.32 17.55 76.70
CA ALA A 9 -58.74 17.40 75.29
C ALA A 9 -58.26 16.07 74.68
N LEU A 10 -59.20 15.24 74.20
CA LEU A 10 -58.97 14.10 73.29
C LEU A 10 -58.37 14.59 71.97
N LEU A 11 -57.53 13.78 71.31
CA LEU A 11 -57.41 13.78 69.84
C LEU A 11 -56.81 12.46 69.31
N PHE A 12 -57.49 11.94 68.29
CA PHE A 12 -57.22 10.75 67.50
C PHE A 12 -55.81 10.72 66.88
N LYS A 13 -55.16 9.55 66.85
CA LYS A 13 -53.99 9.29 65.98
C LYS A 13 -54.39 8.44 64.78
N PRO A 14 -54.26 8.92 63.53
CA PRO A 14 -54.43 8.09 62.35
C PRO A 14 -53.14 7.30 62.06
N ARG A 15 -53.29 6.02 61.71
CA ARG A 15 -52.19 5.16 61.21
C ARG A 15 -51.91 5.55 59.75
N PHE A 16 -50.74 6.14 59.49
CA PHE A 16 -50.24 6.32 58.12
C PHE A 16 -49.61 5.01 57.64
N PHE A 17 -50.22 4.41 56.61
CA PHE A 17 -49.61 3.36 55.79
C PHE A 17 -48.55 4.01 54.89
N LEU A 18 -47.29 3.62 55.05
CA LEU A 18 -46.20 4.03 54.16
C LEU A 18 -46.18 3.08 52.95
N ILE A 19 -46.72 3.53 51.81
CA ILE A 19 -46.57 2.84 50.53
C ILE A 19 -45.20 3.23 49.97
N ALA A 20 -44.24 2.31 49.99
CA ALA A 20 -42.95 2.49 49.33
C ALA A 20 -43.13 2.36 47.81
N LEU A 21 -43.13 3.50 47.11
CA LEU A 21 -43.10 3.55 45.66
C LEU A 21 -41.66 3.25 45.21
N LEU A 22 -41.41 2.03 44.73
CA LEU A 22 -40.17 1.65 44.04
C LEU A 22 -40.15 2.36 42.69
N CYS A 23 -39.57 3.56 42.65
CA CYS A 23 -39.20 4.23 41.41
C CYS A 23 -38.00 3.51 40.80
N PHE A 24 -38.24 2.66 39.80
CA PHE A 24 -37.20 2.24 38.87
C PHE A 24 -36.73 3.49 38.11
N CYS A 25 -35.61 4.07 38.55
CA CYS A 25 -34.93 5.13 37.82
C CYS A 25 -34.13 4.47 36.70
N SER A 26 -34.71 4.42 35.50
CA SER A 26 -33.97 4.10 34.28
C SER A 26 -32.98 5.24 34.01
N THR A 27 -31.70 4.98 34.25
CA THR A 27 -30.62 5.89 33.85
C THR A 27 -30.58 5.95 32.33
N PHE A 28 -31.00 7.07 31.74
CA PHE A 28 -30.76 7.31 30.32
C PHE A 28 -29.26 7.55 30.12
N ALA A 29 -28.55 6.55 29.61
CA ALA A 29 -27.16 6.70 29.20
C ALA A 29 -27.10 7.60 27.96
N THR A 30 -26.32 8.68 28.04
CA THR A 30 -25.98 9.49 26.87
C THR A 30 -25.07 8.68 25.95
N ALA A 31 -25.33 8.71 24.64
CA ALA A 31 -24.46 8.08 23.64
C ALA A 31 -23.01 8.53 23.85
N GLN A 32 -22.09 7.60 24.01
CA GLN A 32 -20.68 7.88 23.92
C GLN A 32 -20.07 6.75 23.09
N LEU A 33 -19.69 7.08 21.86
CA LEU A 33 -18.80 6.23 21.07
C LEU A 33 -17.46 6.11 21.80
N CYS A 34 -16.64 5.12 21.44
CA CYS A 34 -15.38 4.89 22.13
C CYS A 34 -14.53 6.18 22.14
N ASN A 35 -14.20 6.70 23.33
CA ASN A 35 -13.24 7.80 23.46
C ASN A 35 -11.78 7.33 23.34
N GLY A 36 -11.57 6.01 23.27
CA GLY A 36 -10.27 5.39 23.07
C GLY A 36 -10.02 4.95 21.64
N SER A 37 -8.86 4.33 21.43
CA SER A 37 -8.55 3.68 20.17
C SER A 37 -9.38 2.41 19.99
N LEU A 38 -9.78 2.18 18.75
CA LEU A 38 -10.57 1.02 18.33
C LEU A 38 -9.68 -0.02 17.66
N GLY A 39 -9.97 -1.29 17.89
CA GLY A 39 -9.46 -2.36 17.03
C GLY A 39 -10.23 -2.51 15.73
N ASP A 40 -9.87 -3.55 14.99
CA ASP A 40 -10.62 -3.97 13.80
C ASP A 40 -12.03 -4.47 14.21
N PRO A 41 -13.03 -4.37 13.33
CA PRO A 41 -14.33 -4.97 13.59
C PRO A 41 -14.20 -6.49 13.72
N VAL A 42 -14.55 -7.01 14.88
CA VAL A 42 -14.60 -8.45 15.16
C VAL A 42 -15.81 -9.08 14.48
N VAL A 43 -16.91 -8.33 14.47
CA VAL A 43 -18.12 -8.67 13.71
C VAL A 43 -18.47 -7.48 12.85
N ASN A 44 -18.76 -7.75 11.58
CA ASN A 44 -19.18 -6.78 10.59
C ASN A 44 -20.36 -7.35 9.78
N ILE A 45 -21.54 -6.77 9.95
CA ILE A 45 -22.75 -7.13 9.20
C ILE A 45 -23.04 -5.99 8.24
N ASN A 46 -22.63 -6.18 6.99
CA ASN A 46 -22.75 -5.21 5.88
C ASN A 46 -23.77 -5.65 4.82
N PHE A 47 -24.58 -6.69 5.13
CA PHE A 47 -25.61 -7.26 4.27
C PHE A 47 -25.17 -7.76 2.86
N GLY A 48 -23.88 -7.69 2.54
CA GLY A 48 -23.24 -8.23 1.34
C GLY A 48 -23.91 -7.79 0.04
N ASN A 49 -24.15 -8.74 -0.88
CA ASN A 49 -24.82 -8.49 -2.17
C ASN A 49 -26.35 -8.66 -2.12
N GLY A 50 -26.96 -8.55 -0.94
CA GLY A 50 -28.43 -8.69 -0.78
C GLY A 50 -28.96 -10.13 -0.76
N SER A 51 -28.09 -11.11 -0.52
CA SER A 51 -28.51 -12.52 -0.34
C SER A 51 -28.93 -12.75 1.12
N SER A 52 -30.25 -12.89 1.32
CA SER A 52 -30.98 -13.20 2.57
C SER A 52 -30.15 -13.37 3.85
N VAL A 53 -30.00 -12.27 4.60
CA VAL A 53 -29.69 -12.37 6.03
C VAL A 53 -30.98 -12.79 6.75
N THR A 54 -31.01 -14.03 7.24
CA THR A 54 -32.12 -14.58 8.02
C THR A 54 -31.99 -14.16 9.48
N THR A 55 -32.30 -12.90 9.80
CA THR A 55 -32.50 -12.50 11.21
C THR A 55 -33.45 -11.32 11.34
N ALA A 56 -34.74 -11.56 11.06
CA ALA A 56 -35.82 -10.75 11.60
C ALA A 56 -36.66 -11.62 12.54
N THR A 57 -36.86 -11.12 13.75
CA THR A 57 -37.70 -11.68 14.80
C THR A 57 -39.19 -11.62 14.48
N ASN A 58 -39.97 -12.34 15.29
CA ASN A 58 -41.43 -12.23 15.43
C ASN A 58 -41.91 -10.77 15.28
N GLY A 59 -42.36 -10.39 14.09
CA GLY A 59 -42.94 -9.06 13.84
C GLY A 59 -42.78 -8.55 12.41
N TYR A 60 -41.63 -8.77 11.78
CA TYR A 60 -41.35 -8.26 10.42
C TYR A 60 -41.17 -9.39 9.40
N ILE A 61 -41.74 -9.20 8.21
CA ILE A 61 -41.75 -10.21 7.14
C ILE A 61 -40.79 -9.78 6.02
N TYR A 62 -39.93 -10.70 5.58
CA TYR A 62 -39.06 -10.43 4.43
C TYR A 62 -39.88 -10.32 3.13
N THR A 63 -39.49 -9.39 2.26
CA THR A 63 -39.99 -9.30 0.89
C THR A 63 -38.85 -8.99 -0.09
N SER A 64 -38.99 -9.46 -1.33
CA SER A 64 -38.10 -9.09 -2.43
C SER A 64 -38.42 -7.73 -3.05
N SER A 65 -39.50 -7.07 -2.61
CA SER A 65 -39.84 -5.70 -3.05
C SER A 65 -38.82 -4.70 -2.53
N THR A 66 -38.32 -3.84 -3.41
CA THR A 66 -37.47 -2.67 -3.05
C THR A 66 -38.26 -1.53 -2.40
N CYS A 67 -39.58 -1.67 -2.33
CA CYS A 67 -40.51 -0.85 -1.56
C CYS A 67 -41.33 -1.79 -0.65
N PRO A 68 -40.78 -2.25 0.49
CA PRO A 68 -41.49 -3.14 1.40
C PRO A 68 -42.71 -2.42 2.01
N ASN A 69 -43.85 -3.11 2.18
CA ASN A 69 -45.03 -2.55 2.87
C ASN A 69 -44.80 -2.46 4.39
N ASP A 70 -45.68 -1.76 5.12
CA ASP A 70 -45.64 -1.70 6.59
C ASP A 70 -45.51 -3.10 7.22
N GLY A 71 -44.54 -3.26 8.13
CA GLY A 71 -44.23 -4.53 8.77
C GLY A 71 -43.40 -5.49 7.91
N TYR A 72 -42.86 -5.01 6.79
CA TYR A 72 -41.94 -5.78 5.95
C TYR A 72 -40.55 -5.14 5.92
N TYR A 73 -39.57 -5.96 5.59
CA TYR A 73 -38.23 -5.50 5.28
C TYR A 73 -37.71 -6.17 4.01
N THR A 74 -36.71 -5.54 3.40
CA THR A 74 -35.93 -6.13 2.32
C THR A 74 -34.45 -5.89 2.57
N VAL A 75 -33.60 -6.60 1.83
CA VAL A 75 -32.16 -6.31 1.77
C VAL A 75 -31.86 -5.96 0.32
N THR A 76 -31.50 -4.70 0.06
CA THR A 76 -31.43 -4.13 -1.29
C THR A 76 -30.22 -3.22 -1.43
N SER A 77 -29.68 -3.09 -2.64
CA SER A 77 -28.62 -2.13 -2.95
C SER A 77 -29.16 -0.73 -3.24
N SER A 78 -30.47 -0.60 -3.48
CA SER A 78 -31.11 0.69 -3.73
C SER A 78 -32.62 0.66 -3.50
N THR A 79 -33.19 1.86 -3.33
CA THR A 79 -34.64 2.07 -3.34
C THR A 79 -34.96 3.39 -4.06
N THR A 80 -36.04 3.43 -4.84
CA THR A 80 -36.44 4.61 -5.62
C THR A 80 -37.94 4.58 -5.89
N GLY A 81 -38.59 5.74 -5.79
CA GLY A 81 -40.00 5.87 -6.20
C GLY A 81 -41.03 5.27 -5.25
N CYS A 82 -40.63 4.85 -4.04
CA CYS A 82 -41.56 4.22 -3.11
C CYS A 82 -42.64 5.19 -2.62
N PHE A 83 -43.87 4.67 -2.55
CA PHE A 83 -45.03 5.33 -1.95
C PHE A 83 -45.24 6.78 -2.44
N ASN A 84 -45.37 6.95 -3.76
CA ASN A 84 -45.52 8.26 -4.42
C ASN A 84 -44.38 9.25 -4.10
N ASN A 85 -43.14 8.76 -4.04
CA ASN A 85 -41.95 9.53 -3.66
C ASN A 85 -41.99 10.12 -2.25
N SER A 86 -42.74 9.52 -1.32
CA SER A 86 -42.65 9.89 0.09
C SER A 86 -41.35 9.43 0.74
N TRP A 87 -40.66 8.45 0.14
CA TRP A 87 -39.30 8.09 0.50
C TRP A 87 -38.24 8.81 -0.35
N LEU A 88 -37.07 9.04 0.24
CA LEU A 88 -35.83 9.40 -0.43
C LEU A 88 -35.37 8.23 -1.31
N SER A 89 -34.81 8.55 -2.47
CA SER A 89 -34.17 7.53 -3.31
C SER A 89 -32.77 7.25 -2.78
N VAL A 90 -32.56 6.08 -2.16
CA VAL A 90 -31.24 5.64 -1.69
C VAL A 90 -30.57 4.87 -2.83
N THR A 91 -29.49 5.41 -3.40
CA THR A 91 -28.86 4.88 -4.61
C THR A 91 -27.68 3.94 -4.33
N ALA A 92 -27.19 3.92 -3.10
CA ALA A 92 -26.10 3.07 -2.65
C ALA A 92 -26.23 2.80 -1.15
N ASP A 93 -25.66 1.69 -0.71
CA ASP A 93 -25.36 1.39 0.69
C ASP A 93 -24.37 2.42 1.26
N HIS A 94 -24.04 2.33 2.55
CA HIS A 94 -23.14 3.29 3.19
C HIS A 94 -21.71 3.22 2.60
N THR A 95 -21.24 2.05 2.17
CA THR A 95 -19.86 1.87 1.67
C THR A 95 -19.69 1.97 0.15
N GLY A 96 -20.79 1.98 -0.62
CA GLY A 96 -20.76 2.26 -2.07
C GLY A 96 -20.55 1.04 -2.98
N GLY A 97 -20.94 -0.17 -2.55
CA GLY A 97 -20.79 -1.39 -3.34
C GLY A 97 -21.54 -2.61 -2.83
N GLY A 98 -22.44 -2.45 -1.86
CA GLY A 98 -23.17 -3.52 -1.18
C GLY A 98 -24.69 -3.33 -1.16
N ALA A 99 -25.34 -4.05 -0.26
CA ALA A 99 -26.75 -3.92 0.06
C ALA A 99 -26.92 -3.41 1.49
N PHE A 100 -28.10 -2.87 1.78
CA PHE A 100 -28.50 -2.46 3.11
C PHE A 100 -29.86 -3.06 3.45
N MET A 101 -30.18 -3.17 4.74
CA MET A 101 -31.51 -3.57 5.18
C MET A 101 -32.45 -2.36 5.15
N LEU A 102 -33.56 -2.49 4.45
CA LEU A 102 -34.59 -1.46 4.34
C LEU A 102 -35.85 -1.94 5.04
N VAL A 103 -36.31 -1.18 6.02
CA VAL A 103 -37.41 -1.56 6.92
C VAL A 103 -38.53 -0.55 6.78
N ASN A 104 -39.71 -1.03 6.41
CA ASN A 104 -40.94 -0.25 6.49
C ASN A 104 -41.67 -0.63 7.78
N ALA A 105 -41.80 0.33 8.70
CA ALA A 105 -42.22 0.07 10.06
C ALA A 105 -43.61 -0.56 10.15
N SER A 106 -43.79 -1.50 11.07
CA SER A 106 -45.11 -2.04 11.39
C SER A 106 -45.96 -1.00 12.13
N TYR A 107 -47.29 -1.05 11.95
CA TYR A 107 -48.24 -0.27 12.75
C TYR A 107 -48.09 -0.50 14.27
N THR A 108 -47.57 -1.67 14.66
CA THR A 108 -47.26 -1.97 16.06
C THR A 108 -45.74 -1.88 16.26
N PRO A 109 -45.26 -1.02 17.19
CA PRO A 109 -43.86 -0.97 17.57
C PRO A 109 -43.31 -2.35 17.95
N GLY A 110 -42.05 -2.62 17.64
CA GLY A 110 -41.46 -3.94 17.90
C GLY A 110 -40.09 -4.17 17.26
N ASP A 111 -39.57 -5.37 17.47
CA ASP A 111 -38.23 -5.77 17.07
C ASP A 111 -38.17 -6.10 15.58
N PHE A 112 -37.36 -5.35 14.84
CA PHE A 112 -37.15 -5.59 13.40
C PHE A 112 -35.84 -6.31 13.11
N PHE A 113 -34.89 -6.30 14.03
CA PHE A 113 -33.61 -6.98 13.89
C PHE A 113 -33.22 -7.66 15.21
N LEU A 114 -32.95 -8.97 15.16
CA LEU A 114 -32.46 -9.73 16.30
C LEU A 114 -31.45 -10.76 15.83
N THR A 115 -30.22 -10.67 16.30
CA THR A 115 -29.19 -11.65 15.96
C THR A 115 -28.36 -12.04 17.17
N THR A 116 -27.87 -13.28 17.15
CA THR A 116 -26.86 -13.74 18.10
C THR A 116 -25.50 -13.43 17.52
N VAL A 117 -24.68 -12.71 18.28
CA VAL A 117 -23.32 -12.33 17.89
C VAL A 117 -22.35 -13.24 18.62
N THR A 118 -21.64 -14.05 17.83
CA THR A 118 -20.57 -14.93 18.28
C THR A 118 -19.21 -14.26 18.02
N ASP A 119 -18.12 -14.88 18.45
CA ASP A 119 -16.74 -14.45 18.11
C ASP A 119 -16.21 -13.18 18.79
N LEU A 120 -16.98 -12.59 19.70
CA LEU A 120 -16.45 -11.55 20.60
C LEU A 120 -15.48 -12.17 21.63
N CYS A 121 -14.71 -11.32 22.30
CA CYS A 121 -13.81 -11.70 23.38
C CYS A 121 -14.46 -11.54 24.75
N PRO A 122 -14.12 -12.41 25.71
CA PRO A 122 -14.61 -12.29 27.08
C PRO A 122 -14.01 -11.07 27.79
N ASN A 123 -14.82 -10.42 28.64
CA ASN A 123 -14.40 -9.27 29.45
C ASN A 123 -13.75 -8.14 28.62
N THR A 124 -14.28 -7.89 27.42
CA THR A 124 -13.75 -6.88 26.51
C THR A 124 -14.82 -5.81 26.30
N THR A 125 -14.41 -4.55 26.41
CA THR A 125 -15.27 -3.42 26.05
C THR A 125 -15.30 -3.29 24.54
N TYR A 126 -16.50 -3.22 23.98
CA TYR A 126 -16.76 -3.02 22.57
C TYR A 126 -17.49 -1.72 22.33
N GLU A 127 -17.16 -1.06 21.24
CA GLU A 127 -18.08 -0.18 20.55
C GLU A 127 -18.99 -1.04 19.66
N PHE A 128 -20.29 -0.95 19.92
CA PHE A 128 -21.31 -1.29 18.93
C PHE A 128 -21.62 -0.03 18.13
N ALA A 129 -21.64 -0.15 16.80
CA ALA A 129 -22.09 0.91 15.93
C ALA A 129 -22.86 0.36 14.73
N ALA A 130 -23.85 1.11 14.26
CA ALA A 130 -24.58 0.83 13.04
C ALA A 130 -24.84 2.14 12.28
N TRP A 131 -24.83 2.07 10.96
CA TRP A 131 -25.18 3.20 10.10
C TRP A 131 -26.66 3.14 9.77
N MET A 132 -27.35 4.26 9.98
CA MET A 132 -28.78 4.35 9.74
C MET A 132 -29.15 5.61 8.99
N LEU A 133 -30.25 5.52 8.25
CA LEU A 133 -30.78 6.59 7.42
C LEU A 133 -32.31 6.60 7.54
N ASN A 134 -32.88 7.75 7.89
CA ASN A 134 -34.31 7.99 7.80
C ASN A 134 -34.69 8.16 6.32
N VAL A 135 -35.50 7.24 5.80
CA VAL A 135 -35.86 7.24 4.37
C VAL A 135 -36.98 8.22 4.04
N LEU A 136 -37.62 8.87 5.01
CA LEU A 136 -38.71 9.80 4.74
C LEU A 136 -38.23 11.10 4.10
N ARG A 137 -38.95 11.53 3.07
CA ARG A 137 -38.75 12.81 2.37
C ARG A 137 -39.62 13.93 2.91
N ASN A 138 -40.82 13.59 3.39
CA ASN A 138 -41.81 14.53 3.90
C ASN A 138 -42.10 14.23 5.38
N SER A 139 -42.61 15.23 6.10
CA SER A 139 -42.98 15.12 7.51
C SER A 139 -43.85 13.89 7.77
N GLY A 140 -43.28 12.92 8.49
CA GLY A 140 -43.96 11.73 8.96
C GLY A 140 -43.67 11.44 10.43
N ILE A 141 -43.96 10.21 10.86
CA ILE A 141 -43.47 9.71 12.14
C ILE A 141 -41.97 9.48 11.99
N LYS A 142 -41.14 10.07 12.85
CA LYS A 142 -39.69 9.92 12.73
C LYS A 142 -39.25 8.56 13.25
N PRO A 143 -38.25 7.92 12.59
CA PRO A 143 -37.65 6.71 13.10
C PRO A 143 -37.10 6.92 14.51
N ASN A 144 -37.42 6.00 15.43
CA ASN A 144 -36.91 6.06 16.79
C ASN A 144 -36.56 4.64 17.24
N ILE A 145 -35.26 4.35 17.34
CA ILE A 145 -34.75 2.99 17.49
C ILE A 145 -34.09 2.82 18.86
N THR A 146 -34.39 1.70 19.51
CA THR A 146 -33.67 1.24 20.70
C THR A 146 -32.78 0.06 20.32
N PHE A 147 -31.49 0.17 20.60
CA PHE A 147 -30.56 -0.94 20.53
C PHE A 147 -30.38 -1.53 21.92
N SER A 148 -30.44 -2.85 22.03
CA SER A 148 -30.23 -3.61 23.27
C SER A 148 -29.18 -4.67 23.01
N ILE A 149 -28.13 -4.67 23.82
CA ILE A 149 -27.17 -5.78 23.91
C ILE A 149 -27.57 -6.63 25.10
N GLU A 150 -27.92 -7.87 24.84
CA GLU A 150 -28.42 -8.82 25.82
C GLU A 150 -27.50 -10.04 25.94
N THR A 151 -27.53 -10.72 27.07
CA THR A 151 -27.06 -12.10 27.15
C THR A 151 -28.06 -13.04 26.47
N PRO A 152 -27.67 -14.27 26.08
CA PRO A 152 -28.62 -15.26 25.54
C PRO A 152 -29.79 -15.60 26.48
N ALA A 153 -29.67 -15.32 27.78
CA ALA A 153 -30.73 -15.50 28.77
C ALA A 153 -31.70 -14.29 28.85
N GLY A 154 -31.51 -13.26 28.02
CA GLY A 154 -32.36 -12.05 27.98
C GLY A 154 -31.99 -10.97 28.99
N VAL A 155 -30.88 -11.12 29.72
CA VAL A 155 -30.38 -10.06 30.61
C VAL A 155 -29.74 -8.96 29.75
N VAL A 156 -30.27 -7.74 29.84
CA VAL A 156 -29.72 -6.55 29.16
C VAL A 156 -28.38 -6.18 29.79
N LEU A 157 -27.33 -6.18 28.98
CA LEU A 157 -25.99 -5.71 29.35
C LEU A 157 -25.89 -4.19 29.18
N GLN A 158 -26.45 -3.66 28.10
CA GLN A 158 -26.49 -2.24 27.82
C GLN A 158 -27.58 -1.91 26.79
N GLN A 159 -28.15 -0.72 26.87
CA GLN A 159 -29.17 -0.24 25.95
C GLN A 159 -28.93 1.22 25.56
N TYR A 160 -29.29 1.57 24.33
CA TYR A 160 -29.23 2.94 23.83
C TYR A 160 -30.43 3.23 22.95
N SER A 161 -31.05 4.40 23.14
CA SER A 161 -32.10 4.91 22.26
C SER A 161 -31.54 6.05 21.41
N THR A 162 -31.80 6.00 20.11
CA THR A 162 -31.39 7.07 19.18
C THR A 162 -32.15 8.37 19.41
N GLY A 163 -33.28 8.32 20.11
CA GLY A 163 -34.33 9.33 19.96
C GLY A 163 -34.83 9.39 18.53
N ASP A 164 -35.50 10.48 18.18
CA ASP A 164 -35.99 10.70 16.83
C ASP A 164 -34.82 10.94 15.86
N ILE A 165 -34.78 10.13 14.80
CA ILE A 165 -33.84 10.27 13.70
C ILE A 165 -34.45 11.29 12.71
N PRO A 166 -33.87 12.49 12.57
CA PRO A 166 -34.46 13.55 11.76
C PRO A 166 -34.44 13.18 10.27
N GLU A 167 -35.39 13.76 9.54
CA GLU A 167 -35.40 13.74 8.08
C GLU A 167 -34.26 14.61 7.53
N THR A 168 -33.79 14.27 6.34
CA THR A 168 -32.75 15.02 5.62
C THR A 168 -33.21 15.32 4.19
N SER A 169 -32.69 16.39 3.60
CA SER A 169 -33.06 16.78 2.23
C SER A 169 -32.51 15.83 1.15
N GLN A 170 -31.52 15.01 1.50
CA GLN A 170 -30.87 13.99 0.67
C GLN A 170 -30.58 12.76 1.53
N PRO A 171 -30.49 11.55 0.95
CA PRO A 171 -30.07 10.35 1.66
C PRO A 171 -28.78 10.59 2.43
N THR A 172 -28.85 10.60 3.77
CA THR A 172 -27.70 10.84 4.65
C THR A 172 -27.61 9.74 5.68
N TRP A 173 -26.58 8.91 5.56
CA TRP A 173 -26.24 7.90 6.56
C TRP A 173 -25.64 8.56 7.79
N LYS A 174 -26.07 8.13 8.98
CA LYS A 174 -25.51 8.58 10.26
C LYS A 174 -25.24 7.38 11.14
N GLN A 175 -24.06 7.35 11.74
CA GLN A 175 -23.67 6.33 12.69
C GLN A 175 -24.35 6.54 14.04
N TYR A 176 -24.87 5.47 14.60
CA TYR A 176 -25.37 5.41 15.98
C TYR A 176 -24.72 4.25 16.69
N GLY A 177 -24.37 4.43 17.96
CA GLY A 177 -23.61 3.43 18.69
C GLY A 177 -23.38 3.80 20.15
N PHE A 178 -22.83 2.85 20.89
CA PHE A 178 -22.51 2.96 22.31
C PHE A 178 -21.53 1.85 22.70
N TYR A 179 -20.93 1.97 23.89
CA TYR A 179 -20.05 0.94 24.41
C TYR A 179 -20.78 -0.02 25.36
N PHE A 180 -20.33 -1.27 25.36
CA PHE A 180 -20.73 -2.28 26.35
C PHE A 180 -19.54 -3.19 26.64
N THR A 181 -19.59 -3.93 27.74
CA THR A 181 -18.56 -4.92 28.07
C THR A 181 -19.16 -6.32 28.02
N THR A 182 -18.50 -7.24 27.32
CA THR A 182 -18.91 -8.63 27.25
C THR A 182 -18.73 -9.34 28.60
N PRO A 183 -19.54 -10.37 28.90
CA PRO A 183 -19.36 -11.18 30.10
C PRO A 183 -17.99 -11.89 30.11
N ILE A 184 -17.47 -12.12 31.31
CA ILE A 184 -16.14 -12.74 31.52
C ILE A 184 -16.03 -14.20 31.05
N ASN A 185 -17.13 -14.95 31.04
CA ASN A 185 -17.12 -16.41 30.76
C ASN A 185 -17.87 -16.78 29.48
N ASN A 186 -18.60 -15.86 28.87
CA ASN A 186 -19.38 -16.11 27.67
C ASN A 186 -19.46 -14.83 26.84
N PRO A 187 -18.67 -14.71 25.76
CA PRO A 187 -18.68 -13.53 24.93
C PRO A 187 -19.83 -13.51 23.91
N VAL A 188 -20.74 -14.49 23.94
CA VAL A 188 -21.93 -14.48 23.09
C VAL A 188 -22.93 -13.46 23.62
N ILE A 189 -23.38 -12.56 22.74
CA ILE A 189 -24.44 -11.60 23.03
C ILE A 189 -25.57 -11.73 22.02
N VAL A 190 -26.70 -11.12 22.34
CA VAL A 190 -27.84 -10.95 21.44
C VAL A 190 -27.98 -9.44 21.19
N LEU A 191 -27.93 -9.06 19.92
CA LEU A 191 -28.23 -7.70 19.48
C LEU A 191 -29.70 -7.64 19.09
N ARG A 192 -30.46 -6.79 19.77
CA ARG A 192 -31.87 -6.48 19.45
C ARG A 192 -32.00 -5.03 19.03
N MET A 193 -32.67 -4.78 17.92
CA MET A 193 -33.07 -3.44 17.50
C MET A 193 -34.60 -3.35 17.46
N THR A 194 -35.13 -2.51 18.32
CA THR A 194 -36.56 -2.27 18.49
C THR A 194 -36.91 -0.95 17.84
N ASN A 195 -37.93 -0.97 16.99
CA ASN A 195 -38.55 0.25 16.52
C ASN A 195 -39.60 0.70 17.56
N ASN A 196 -39.37 1.87 18.17
CA ASN A 196 -40.17 2.38 19.30
C ASN A 196 -41.45 3.10 18.87
N ALA A 197 -41.49 3.61 17.63
CA ALA A 197 -42.64 4.31 17.10
C ALA A 197 -43.51 3.38 16.22
N PRO A 198 -44.79 3.72 15.97
CA PRO A 198 -45.59 2.99 14.99
C PRO A 198 -45.24 3.42 13.57
N GLY A 199 -45.45 2.51 12.61
CA GLY A 199 -45.31 2.76 11.17
C GLY A 199 -46.52 3.43 10.53
N GLY A 200 -46.80 3.09 9.27
CA GLY A 200 -47.90 3.65 8.48
C GLY A 200 -47.43 4.80 7.60
N ILE A 201 -47.36 6.03 8.15
CA ILE A 201 -46.93 7.22 7.40
C ILE A 201 -45.45 7.57 7.63
N GLY A 202 -44.68 6.68 8.22
CA GLY A 202 -43.27 6.91 8.50
C GLY A 202 -42.64 5.86 9.39
N ASN A 203 -41.59 6.28 10.11
CA ASN A 203 -40.78 5.47 11.01
C ASN A 203 -39.96 4.39 10.29
N ASP A 204 -39.70 4.65 9.01
CA ASP A 204 -39.00 3.78 8.09
C ASP A 204 -37.50 4.07 8.09
N ILE A 205 -36.68 3.02 8.03
CA ILE A 205 -35.23 3.15 8.16
C ILE A 205 -34.50 2.29 7.15
N ALA A 206 -33.36 2.79 6.66
CA ALA A 206 -32.31 1.97 6.08
C ALA A 206 -31.20 1.77 7.11
N LEU A 207 -30.72 0.53 7.26
CA LEU A 207 -29.72 0.08 8.22
C LEU A 207 -28.59 -0.62 7.49
N ASP A 208 -27.35 -0.27 7.84
CA ASP A 208 -26.15 -0.80 7.22
C ASP A 208 -24.97 -0.83 8.19
N ASP A 209 -23.90 -1.55 7.82
CA ASP A 209 -22.60 -1.58 8.50
C ASP A 209 -22.66 -1.69 10.03
N ILE A 210 -23.24 -2.79 10.52
CA ILE A 210 -23.26 -3.10 11.95
C ILE A 210 -21.90 -3.66 12.35
N THR A 211 -21.21 -2.96 13.25
CA THR A 211 -19.86 -3.34 13.67
C THR A 211 -19.74 -3.48 15.18
N PHE A 212 -18.89 -4.42 15.59
CA PHE A 212 -18.43 -4.61 16.96
C PHE A 212 -16.92 -4.48 16.99
N ARG A 213 -16.43 -3.35 17.49
CA ARG A 213 -14.99 -3.03 17.52
C ARG A 213 -14.51 -2.99 18.98
N PRO A 214 -13.44 -3.70 19.35
CA PRO A 214 -12.92 -3.61 20.71
C PRO A 214 -12.46 -2.17 20.95
N CYS A 215 -12.79 -1.64 22.12
CA CYS A 215 -12.46 -0.30 22.57
C CYS A 215 -11.48 -0.42 23.73
N GLY A 216 -10.33 0.25 23.62
CA GLY A 216 -9.29 0.16 24.66
C GLY A 216 -8.76 1.53 25.08
N PRO A 217 -7.46 1.64 25.36
CA PRO A 217 -6.86 2.87 25.90
C PRO A 217 -7.20 4.11 25.08
N ALA A 218 -7.21 5.28 25.72
CA ALA A 218 -7.56 6.58 25.14
C ALA A 218 -6.84 6.86 23.79
N PHE A 219 -5.58 6.47 23.69
CA PHE A 219 -4.83 6.45 22.44
C PHE A 219 -3.85 5.27 22.37
N VAL A 220 -3.70 4.77 21.16
CA VAL A 220 -2.67 3.84 20.68
C VAL A 220 -2.14 4.46 19.38
N THR A 221 -0.89 4.87 19.35
CA THR A 221 -0.27 5.51 18.18
C THR A 221 1.04 4.82 17.82
N ALA A 222 1.44 4.98 16.56
CA ALA A 222 2.71 4.54 16.03
C ALA A 222 3.33 5.64 15.17
N ASP A 223 4.66 5.76 15.22
CA ASP A 223 5.44 6.67 14.37
C ASP A 223 6.73 5.98 13.89
N ILE A 224 7.31 6.53 12.82
CA ILE A 224 8.64 6.17 12.33
C ILE A 224 9.61 7.29 12.74
N GLN A 225 10.68 6.94 13.48
CA GLN A 225 11.78 7.84 13.84
C GLN A 225 11.34 9.21 14.44
N ALA A 226 10.36 9.20 15.35
CA ALA A 226 9.87 10.39 16.05
C ALA A 226 9.21 11.44 15.14
N ASN A 227 8.17 11.01 14.40
CA ASN A 227 7.03 11.79 13.84
C ASN A 227 6.74 11.64 12.33
N ASN A 228 7.32 10.65 11.63
CA ASN A 228 6.90 10.37 10.26
C ASN A 228 5.88 9.22 10.21
N ASP A 229 4.73 9.45 9.59
CA ASP A 229 3.74 8.40 9.29
C ASP A 229 4.08 7.67 7.98
N THR A 230 4.99 8.22 7.17
CA THR A 230 5.43 7.62 5.91
C THR A 230 6.90 7.93 5.67
N VAL A 231 7.63 6.94 5.17
CA VAL A 231 9.01 7.14 4.70
C VAL A 231 9.23 6.44 3.36
N ASP A 232 9.89 7.14 2.45
CA ASP A 232 10.36 6.61 1.18
C ASP A 232 11.84 6.24 1.31
N ILE A 233 12.18 5.00 0.95
CA ILE A 233 13.53 4.48 1.02
C ILE A 233 13.86 3.70 -0.24
N CYS A 234 15.15 3.52 -0.52
CA CYS A 234 15.60 2.70 -1.64
C CYS A 234 15.73 1.23 -1.27
N ASP A 235 15.61 0.35 -2.26
CA ASP A 235 15.85 -1.08 -2.09
C ASP A 235 17.28 -1.35 -1.61
N ASN A 236 17.43 -2.35 -0.74
CA ASN A 236 18.65 -2.70 0.00
C ASN A 236 19.22 -1.56 0.86
N ASN A 237 18.42 -0.56 1.22
CA ASN A 237 18.80 0.41 2.22
C ASN A 237 19.02 -0.29 3.58
N THR A 238 20.24 -0.17 4.11
CA THR A 238 20.68 -0.77 5.38
C THR A 238 20.43 0.13 6.58
N SER A 239 19.90 1.34 6.37
CA SER A 239 19.53 2.25 7.45
C SER A 239 18.50 1.62 8.36
N GLN A 240 18.73 1.79 9.65
CA GLN A 240 17.87 1.28 10.71
C GLN A 240 16.70 2.24 10.91
N TYR A 241 15.48 1.75 10.70
CA TYR A 241 14.26 2.46 10.99
C TYR A 241 13.64 1.88 12.25
N ILE A 242 13.50 2.71 13.29
CA ILE A 242 12.83 2.34 14.52
C ILE A 242 11.41 2.86 14.44
N PHE A 243 10.45 1.96 14.59
CA PHE A 243 9.05 2.30 14.80
C PHE A 243 8.78 2.37 16.29
N ASN A 244 8.16 3.44 16.74
CA ASN A 244 7.80 3.63 18.14
C ASN A 244 6.29 3.60 18.28
N GLY A 245 5.81 2.86 19.26
CA GLY A 245 4.43 2.86 19.68
C GLY A 245 4.26 3.64 20.96
N THR A 246 3.15 4.37 21.07
CA THR A 246 2.73 5.02 22.31
C THR A 246 1.34 4.54 22.68
N VAL A 247 1.18 4.05 23.91
CA VAL A 247 -0.10 3.56 24.43
C VAL A 247 -0.41 4.30 25.73
N SER A 248 -1.58 4.93 25.77
CA SER A 248 -2.10 5.57 26.99
C SER A 248 -2.38 4.56 28.10
N VAL A 249 -2.49 5.05 29.33
CA VAL A 249 -2.94 4.22 30.46
C VAL A 249 -4.35 3.66 30.20
N GLY A 250 -4.59 2.41 30.56
CA GLY A 250 -5.88 1.75 30.38
C GLY A 250 -5.87 0.25 30.60
N TYR A 251 -4.75 -0.41 30.29
CA TYR A 251 -4.52 -1.82 30.61
C TYR A 251 -3.62 -1.97 31.84
N THR A 252 -3.84 -3.05 32.58
CA THR A 252 -3.05 -3.42 33.77
C THR A 252 -1.74 -4.09 33.38
N SER A 253 -1.79 -4.98 32.37
CA SER A 253 -0.64 -5.70 31.84
C SER A 253 -0.71 -5.73 30.30
N PRO A 254 -0.41 -4.60 29.62
CA PRO A 254 -0.50 -4.51 28.17
C PRO A 254 0.50 -5.46 27.49
N VAL A 255 0.04 -6.11 26.42
CA VAL A 255 0.83 -6.94 25.51
C VAL A 255 0.83 -6.31 24.14
N TYR A 256 2.00 -6.19 23.55
CA TYR A 256 2.23 -5.51 22.27
C TYR A 256 2.53 -6.53 21.17
N GLN A 257 2.11 -6.21 19.94
CA GLN A 257 2.46 -6.97 18.77
C GLN A 257 2.43 -6.07 17.53
N TRP A 258 3.57 -5.91 16.86
CA TRP A 258 3.62 -5.24 15.56
C TRP A 258 3.12 -6.15 14.46
N GLN A 259 2.43 -5.55 13.50
CA GLN A 259 1.91 -6.21 12.32
C GLN A 259 2.40 -5.52 11.05
N VAL A 260 2.47 -6.29 9.96
CA VAL A 260 2.77 -5.81 8.61
C VAL A 260 1.65 -6.20 7.65
N SER A 261 1.38 -5.32 6.68
CA SER A 261 0.57 -5.59 5.49
C SER A 261 1.38 -5.24 4.24
N THR A 262 1.28 -6.10 3.23
CA THR A 262 1.90 -5.93 1.91
C THR A 262 0.85 -5.80 0.81
N ASP A 263 -0.41 -5.65 1.19
CA ASP A 263 -1.60 -5.71 0.32
C ASP A 263 -2.57 -4.56 0.61
N ALA A 264 -2.02 -3.37 0.87
CA ALA A 264 -2.79 -2.14 1.13
C ALA A 264 -3.79 -2.29 2.30
N ALA A 265 -3.33 -2.87 3.41
CA ALA A 265 -4.09 -3.09 4.64
C ALA A 265 -5.26 -4.09 4.52
N ALA A 266 -5.37 -4.83 3.41
CA ALA A 266 -6.36 -5.90 3.26
C ALA A 266 -6.09 -7.06 4.25
N LYS A 267 -4.82 -7.37 4.53
CA LYS A 267 -4.43 -8.37 5.51
C LYS A 267 -3.26 -7.90 6.38
N TRP A 268 -3.41 -8.11 7.67
CA TRP A 268 -2.36 -7.87 8.67
C TRP A 268 -1.77 -9.19 9.17
N THR A 269 -0.44 -9.26 9.23
CA THR A 269 0.31 -10.42 9.73
C THR A 269 1.21 -10.00 10.88
N ASP A 270 1.19 -10.75 11.98
CA ASP A 270 2.08 -10.53 13.12
C ASP A 270 3.54 -10.70 12.70
N ILE A 271 4.39 -9.73 13.05
CA ILE A 271 5.84 -9.85 12.86
C ILE A 271 6.42 -10.66 14.03
N PRO A 272 7.03 -11.83 13.77
CA PRO A 272 7.56 -12.67 14.83
C PRO A 272 8.55 -11.93 15.74
N GLY A 273 8.32 -11.97 17.05
CA GLY A 273 9.20 -11.37 18.06
C GLY A 273 9.09 -9.85 18.21
N ALA A 274 8.29 -9.16 17.39
CA ALA A 274 8.09 -7.72 17.49
C ALA A 274 7.02 -7.37 18.54
N ASN A 275 7.31 -7.66 19.80
CA ASN A 275 6.37 -7.63 20.93
C ASN A 275 6.67 -6.54 21.97
N THR A 276 7.37 -5.48 21.56
CA THR A 276 7.66 -4.31 22.40
C THR A 276 7.16 -3.03 21.74
N LEU A 277 7.10 -1.92 22.49
CA LEU A 277 6.73 -0.62 21.94
C LEU A 277 7.69 -0.13 20.85
N ALA A 278 8.94 -0.57 20.84
CA ALA A 278 9.89 -0.26 19.78
C ALA A 278 10.08 -1.47 18.85
N TYR A 279 10.07 -1.25 17.55
CA TYR A 279 10.41 -2.26 16.56
C TYR A 279 11.48 -1.74 15.61
N LEU A 280 12.62 -2.44 15.57
CA LEU A 280 13.65 -2.19 14.59
C LEU A 280 13.28 -2.90 13.29
N ARG A 281 12.89 -2.13 12.29
CA ARG A 281 12.53 -2.64 10.97
C ARG A 281 13.75 -3.15 10.23
N MET A 282 13.65 -4.37 9.70
CA MET A 282 14.67 -4.97 8.84
C MET A 282 14.52 -4.50 7.38
N PRO A 283 15.61 -4.44 6.59
CA PRO A 283 15.56 -4.18 5.15
C PRO A 283 14.67 -5.20 4.43
N THR A 284 13.98 -4.75 3.38
CA THR A 284 13.14 -5.59 2.51
C THR A 284 13.38 -5.21 1.05
N MET A 285 12.90 -6.04 0.13
CA MET A 285 12.85 -5.72 -1.30
C MET A 285 11.95 -4.51 -1.58
N ALA A 286 12.03 -3.98 -2.80
CA ALA A 286 11.11 -2.97 -3.31
C ALA A 286 9.63 -3.39 -3.17
N GLY A 287 8.79 -2.45 -2.72
CA GLY A 287 7.38 -2.67 -2.44
C GLY A 287 6.82 -1.67 -1.43
N ASN A 288 5.50 -1.66 -1.27
CA ASN A 288 4.81 -0.83 -0.30
C ASN A 288 4.45 -1.66 0.93
N TYR A 289 4.90 -1.22 2.10
CA TYR A 289 4.70 -1.93 3.36
C TYR A 289 3.98 -1.02 4.33
N LEU A 290 2.89 -1.53 4.90
CA LEU A 290 2.15 -0.85 5.97
C LEU A 290 2.43 -1.58 7.28
N TYR A 291 2.58 -0.83 8.35
CA TYR A 291 2.83 -1.33 9.69
C TYR A 291 1.85 -0.71 10.66
N ARG A 292 1.53 -1.46 11.72
CA ARG A 292 0.79 -0.95 12.88
C ARG A 292 1.21 -1.69 14.13
N LEU A 293 1.14 -1.00 15.26
CA LEU A 293 1.21 -1.63 16.56
C LEU A 293 -0.19 -2.09 16.95
N THR A 294 -0.29 -3.28 17.54
CA THR A 294 -1.50 -3.74 18.22
C THR A 294 -1.23 -3.96 19.70
N VAL A 295 -2.22 -3.66 20.54
CA VAL A 295 -2.14 -3.84 22.00
C VAL A 295 -3.38 -4.52 22.55
N THR A 296 -3.20 -5.38 23.54
CA THR A 296 -4.30 -6.03 24.28
C THR A 296 -3.91 -6.24 25.74
N GLU A 297 -4.87 -6.54 26.60
CA GLU A 297 -4.61 -6.98 27.98
C GLU A 297 -4.04 -8.41 27.98
N GLN A 298 -3.13 -8.72 28.91
CA GLN A 298 -2.48 -10.04 28.98
C GLN A 298 -3.48 -11.21 29.07
N SER A 299 -4.62 -11.01 29.73
CA SER A 299 -5.69 -12.01 29.83
C SER A 299 -6.37 -12.32 28.50
N ALA A 300 -6.27 -11.43 27.51
CA ALA A 300 -6.89 -11.55 26.20
C ALA A 300 -5.88 -11.84 25.07
N ILE A 301 -4.63 -12.19 25.39
CA ILE A 301 -3.54 -12.39 24.42
C ILE A 301 -3.85 -13.43 23.32
N SER A 302 -4.63 -14.48 23.66
CA SER A 302 -5.01 -15.54 22.73
C SER A 302 -6.07 -15.11 21.72
N PHE A 303 -6.69 -13.94 21.91
CA PHE A 303 -7.74 -13.44 21.04
C PHE A 303 -7.23 -12.27 20.19
N THR A 304 -6.65 -12.59 19.04
CA THR A 304 -6.05 -11.60 18.14
C THR A 304 -7.04 -10.56 17.62
N ALA A 305 -8.31 -10.93 17.46
CA ALA A 305 -9.38 -10.05 17.01
C ALA A 305 -9.68 -8.89 17.97
N CYS A 306 -9.27 -9.00 19.24
CA CYS A 306 -9.60 -8.02 20.28
C CYS A 306 -8.49 -7.04 20.60
N ARG A 307 -7.43 -7.08 19.80
CA ARG A 307 -6.35 -6.12 19.92
C ARG A 307 -6.79 -4.77 19.38
N ILE A 308 -6.35 -3.72 20.03
CA ILE A 308 -6.51 -2.34 19.61
C ILE A 308 -5.36 -1.97 18.71
N ALA A 309 -5.65 -1.40 17.55
CA ALA A 309 -4.63 -1.01 16.59
C ALA A 309 -4.22 0.46 16.76
N SER A 310 -2.96 0.77 16.46
CA SER A 310 -2.51 2.14 16.22
C SER A 310 -2.99 2.68 14.87
N ASN A 311 -2.68 3.96 14.59
CA ASN A 311 -2.59 4.43 13.21
C ASN A 311 -1.61 3.58 12.40
N VAL A 312 -1.77 3.64 11.08
CA VAL A 312 -0.89 2.96 10.13
C VAL A 312 0.32 3.84 9.84
N VAL A 313 1.50 3.24 9.83
CA VAL A 313 2.72 3.86 9.30
C VAL A 313 3.18 3.13 8.04
N ALA A 314 3.69 3.86 7.05
CA ALA A 314 4.05 3.33 5.74
C ALA A 314 5.54 3.42 5.46
N VAL A 315 6.08 2.36 4.85
CA VAL A 315 7.43 2.35 4.27
C VAL A 315 7.30 1.97 2.80
N ASN A 316 7.60 2.91 1.93
CA ASN A 316 7.66 2.68 0.49
C ASN A 316 9.12 2.40 0.11
N VAL A 317 9.38 1.17 -0.34
CA VAL A 317 10.70 0.75 -0.78
C VAL A 317 10.77 0.83 -2.30
N HIS A 318 11.54 1.78 -2.80
CA HIS A 318 11.69 2.07 -4.22
C HIS A 318 12.86 1.28 -4.81
N ALA A 319 12.63 0.60 -5.93
CA ALA A 319 13.70 -0.05 -6.68
C ALA A 319 14.74 0.98 -7.11
N LYS A 320 16.02 0.62 -7.04
CA LYS A 320 17.09 1.45 -7.61
C LYS A 320 16.98 1.44 -9.15
N PRO A 321 17.34 2.53 -9.83
CA PRO A 321 17.46 2.53 -11.28
C PRO A 321 18.41 1.44 -11.77
N VAL A 322 18.14 0.87 -12.94
CA VAL A 322 19.14 0.04 -13.64
C VAL A 322 19.94 0.96 -14.54
N VAL A 323 21.26 0.87 -14.47
CA VAL A 323 22.18 1.73 -15.23
C VAL A 323 23.22 0.85 -15.92
N ASN A 324 23.52 1.17 -17.17
CA ASN A 324 24.54 0.52 -17.97
C ASN A 324 25.24 1.58 -18.82
N ALA A 325 26.56 1.72 -18.69
CA ALA A 325 27.36 2.72 -19.40
C ALA A 325 27.59 2.34 -20.88
N GLY A 326 27.21 1.13 -21.28
CA GLY A 326 27.53 0.54 -22.57
C GLY A 326 28.94 -0.05 -22.59
N PRO A 327 29.33 -0.69 -23.71
CA PRO A 327 30.66 -1.25 -23.85
C PRO A 327 31.72 -0.16 -23.95
N ASP A 328 32.95 -0.49 -23.53
CA ASP A 328 34.14 0.32 -23.77
C ASP A 328 34.26 0.71 -25.26
N LYS A 329 34.77 1.91 -25.50
CA LYS A 329 34.92 2.51 -26.83
C LYS A 329 36.37 2.80 -27.14
N ILE A 330 36.66 2.87 -28.44
CA ILE A 330 37.96 3.31 -28.94
C ILE A 330 37.72 4.31 -30.07
N VAL A 331 38.42 5.41 -30.04
CA VAL A 331 38.28 6.53 -30.98
C VAL A 331 39.65 7.02 -31.42
N PHE A 332 39.76 7.55 -32.64
CA PHE A 332 40.99 8.22 -33.06
C PHE A 332 41.12 9.59 -32.38
N ALA A 333 42.35 10.02 -32.13
CA ALA A 333 42.60 11.36 -31.62
C ALA A 333 41.97 12.40 -32.58
N LYS A 334 41.27 13.38 -32.00
CA LYS A 334 40.49 14.43 -32.69
C LYS A 334 39.17 13.97 -33.32
N ASP A 335 38.84 12.68 -33.27
CA ASP A 335 37.52 12.18 -33.64
C ASP A 335 36.59 12.16 -32.40
N SER A 336 35.30 11.92 -32.62
CA SER A 336 34.28 11.82 -31.58
C SER A 336 33.63 10.43 -31.60
N VAL A 337 33.19 9.96 -30.43
CA VAL A 337 32.42 8.71 -30.27
C VAL A 337 31.15 8.96 -29.47
N THR A 338 30.07 8.24 -29.78
CA THR A 338 28.85 8.26 -28.97
C THR A 338 29.00 7.30 -27.79
N LEU A 339 28.69 7.76 -26.58
CA LEU A 339 28.51 6.87 -25.43
C LEU A 339 27.10 6.27 -25.51
N ASP A 340 26.95 4.98 -25.20
CA ASP A 340 25.68 4.25 -25.39
C ASP A 340 25.03 3.93 -24.04
N GLY A 341 24.86 4.95 -23.20
CA GLY A 341 24.29 4.81 -21.86
C GLY A 341 22.82 4.36 -21.92
N ILE A 342 22.48 3.40 -21.07
CA ILE A 342 21.12 2.92 -20.86
C ILE A 342 20.77 3.11 -19.39
N ALA A 343 19.61 3.72 -19.12
CA ALA A 343 19.03 3.77 -17.78
C ALA A 343 17.56 3.38 -17.84
N THR A 344 17.11 2.51 -16.92
CA THR A 344 15.69 2.14 -16.80
C THR A 344 15.19 2.36 -15.37
N GLY A 345 13.94 2.83 -15.28
CA GLY A 345 13.31 3.32 -14.06
C GLY A 345 12.34 4.47 -14.38
N ASN A 346 11.60 4.93 -13.38
CA ASN A 346 10.64 6.02 -13.54
C ASN A 346 11.28 7.37 -13.18
N ASP A 347 11.02 8.39 -14.00
CA ASP A 347 11.40 9.79 -13.77
C ASP A 347 12.87 9.96 -13.35
N LEU A 348 13.78 9.42 -14.17
CA LEU A 348 15.20 9.42 -13.90
C LEU A 348 15.87 10.72 -14.34
N LEU A 349 16.72 11.26 -13.46
CA LEU A 349 17.75 12.23 -13.80
C LEU A 349 19.08 11.49 -13.96
N TYR A 350 19.82 11.77 -15.02
CA TYR A 350 21.10 11.13 -15.29
C TYR A 350 22.20 12.15 -15.63
N TYR A 351 23.43 11.77 -15.35
CA TYR A 351 24.62 12.60 -15.54
C TYR A 351 25.87 11.73 -15.70
N TRP A 352 26.73 12.10 -16.65
CA TRP A 352 28.04 11.51 -16.88
C TRP A 352 29.14 12.30 -16.18
N ASP A 353 30.01 11.59 -15.46
CA ASP A 353 31.21 12.12 -14.79
C ASP A 353 32.47 11.41 -15.31
N PRO A 354 33.57 12.13 -15.63
CA PRO A 354 33.64 13.58 -15.69
C PRO A 354 32.83 14.14 -16.88
N PRO A 355 32.41 15.44 -16.84
CA PRO A 355 31.74 16.08 -17.96
C PRO A 355 32.71 16.47 -19.09
N ASP A 356 34.02 16.36 -18.85
CA ASP A 356 35.06 16.77 -19.78
C ASP A 356 34.92 16.09 -21.14
N TYR A 357 35.06 16.91 -22.20
CA TYR A 357 34.98 16.48 -23.61
C TYR A 357 33.65 15.88 -24.06
N LEU A 358 32.59 15.95 -23.23
CA LEU A 358 31.23 15.62 -23.62
C LEU A 358 30.53 16.85 -24.19
N ASN A 359 29.71 16.65 -25.22
CA ASN A 359 28.86 17.74 -25.74
C ASN A 359 27.77 18.17 -24.74
N ASN A 360 27.25 17.22 -23.96
CA ASN A 360 26.31 17.45 -22.86
C ASN A 360 26.31 16.22 -21.93
N SER A 361 26.82 16.37 -20.71
CA SER A 361 26.91 15.29 -19.72
C SER A 361 25.55 14.82 -19.19
N SER A 362 24.46 15.55 -19.44
CA SER A 362 23.09 15.18 -19.04
C SER A 362 22.30 14.49 -20.15
N LEU A 363 22.96 13.97 -21.19
CA LEU A 363 22.34 13.08 -22.18
C LEU A 363 22.65 11.61 -21.84
N LEU A 364 21.76 10.67 -22.16
CA LEU A 364 22.07 9.24 -22.05
C LEU A 364 23.17 8.85 -23.05
N THR A 365 23.09 9.44 -24.26
CA THR A 365 24.00 9.15 -25.37
C THR A 365 24.74 10.41 -25.86
N PRO A 366 25.66 10.99 -25.06
CA PRO A 366 26.46 12.14 -25.48
C PRO A 366 27.53 11.76 -26.50
N PHE A 367 28.02 12.76 -27.23
CA PHE A 367 29.25 12.66 -28.01
C PHE A 367 30.44 13.02 -27.13
N ALA A 368 31.44 12.15 -27.08
CA ALA A 368 32.71 12.34 -26.40
C ALA A 368 33.85 12.56 -27.42
N SER A 369 34.68 13.59 -27.19
CA SER A 369 35.85 13.92 -28.03
C SER A 369 37.14 14.07 -27.21
N PRO A 370 37.55 13.08 -26.41
CA PRO A 370 38.67 13.22 -25.49
C PRO A 370 40.04 13.23 -26.22
N PRO A 371 41.04 13.99 -25.71
CA PRO A 371 42.37 14.06 -26.30
C PRO A 371 43.29 12.88 -25.91
N SER A 372 42.93 12.13 -24.86
CA SER A 372 43.63 10.97 -24.32
C SER A 372 42.63 9.99 -23.70
N ASP A 373 43.07 8.79 -23.33
CA ASP A 373 42.23 7.80 -22.64
C ASP A 373 41.50 8.43 -21.44
N ILE A 374 40.20 8.15 -21.30
CA ILE A 374 39.35 8.67 -20.24
C ILE A 374 38.27 7.64 -19.86
N GLY A 375 37.96 7.56 -18.57
CA GLY A 375 36.85 6.76 -18.07
C GLY A 375 35.65 7.66 -17.78
N TYR A 376 34.46 7.20 -18.15
CA TYR A 376 33.20 7.89 -17.86
C TYR A 376 32.31 7.00 -17.00
N THR A 377 31.69 7.58 -15.98
CA THR A 377 30.68 6.94 -15.12
C THR A 377 29.35 7.64 -15.34
N ILE A 378 28.31 6.89 -15.70
CA ILE A 378 26.94 7.40 -15.74
C ILE A 378 26.27 7.13 -14.40
N TYR A 379 25.65 8.16 -13.86
CA TYR A 379 24.79 8.09 -12.68
C TYR A 379 23.33 8.25 -13.12
N ALA A 380 22.43 7.50 -12.50
CA ALA A 380 20.99 7.77 -12.57
C ALA A 380 20.41 7.88 -11.16
N THR A 381 19.51 8.84 -10.99
CA THR A 381 18.81 9.14 -9.74
C THR A 381 17.32 9.21 -10.01
N SER A 382 16.52 8.44 -9.26
CA SER A 382 15.05 8.53 -9.33
C SER A 382 14.52 9.75 -8.58
N GLN A 383 13.26 10.09 -8.78
CA GLN A 383 12.56 11.14 -8.03
C GLN A 383 12.58 10.94 -6.50
N PHE A 384 12.76 9.71 -6.02
CA PHE A 384 12.85 9.36 -4.60
C PHE A 384 14.29 9.36 -4.08
N GLY A 385 15.25 9.83 -4.87
CA GLY A 385 16.67 9.90 -4.49
C GLY A 385 17.44 8.58 -4.60
N CYS A 386 16.85 7.55 -5.21
CA CYS A 386 17.53 6.27 -5.38
C CYS A 386 18.52 6.34 -6.53
N THR A 387 19.79 6.07 -6.22
CA THR A 387 20.88 6.18 -7.17
C THR A 387 21.45 4.82 -7.55
N ASN A 388 21.91 4.74 -8.80
CA ASN A 388 22.76 3.67 -9.28
C ASN A 388 23.72 4.22 -10.35
N GLN A 389 24.79 3.49 -10.65
CA GLN A 389 25.81 3.94 -11.59
C GLN A 389 26.46 2.78 -12.32
N ASP A 390 27.06 3.07 -13.47
CA ASP A 390 27.93 2.16 -14.19
C ASP A 390 29.03 2.95 -14.92
N ALA A 391 30.14 2.29 -15.25
CA ALA A 391 31.32 2.94 -15.82
C ALA A 391 31.81 2.25 -17.10
N MET A 392 32.40 3.05 -17.99
CA MET A 392 33.00 2.60 -19.24
C MET A 392 34.28 3.37 -19.56
N GLN A 393 35.10 2.83 -20.45
CA GLN A 393 36.35 3.44 -20.89
C GLN A 393 36.28 3.90 -22.34
N VAL A 394 36.86 5.07 -22.63
CA VAL A 394 37.13 5.55 -23.99
C VAL A 394 38.63 5.59 -24.20
N LYS A 395 39.14 4.70 -25.07
CA LYS A 395 40.54 4.66 -25.46
C LYS A 395 40.79 5.54 -26.69
N VAL A 396 41.81 6.38 -26.64
CA VAL A 396 42.17 7.32 -27.71
C VAL A 396 43.44 6.83 -28.42
N VAL A 397 43.33 6.59 -29.73
CA VAL A 397 44.47 6.19 -30.56
C VAL A 397 44.92 7.32 -31.47
N ALA A 398 46.20 7.71 -31.39
CA ALA A 398 46.75 8.78 -32.22
C ALA A 398 46.74 8.44 -33.73
N GLY A 399 46.78 7.15 -34.05
CA GLY A 399 46.77 6.63 -35.40
C GLY A 399 47.05 5.13 -35.41
N ILE A 400 46.98 4.52 -36.58
CA ILE A 400 47.43 3.14 -36.77
C ILE A 400 48.91 3.13 -37.13
N PHE A 401 49.63 2.11 -36.66
CA PHE A 401 51.02 1.88 -37.05
C PHE A 401 51.05 0.74 -38.06
N ILE A 402 51.53 1.01 -39.28
CA ILE A 402 51.66 -0.01 -40.33
C ILE A 402 53.13 -0.38 -40.42
N PRO A 403 53.57 -1.55 -39.93
CA PRO A 403 54.93 -2.01 -40.13
C PRO A 403 55.23 -2.12 -41.61
N ASN A 404 56.39 -1.61 -42.03
CA ASN A 404 56.84 -1.68 -43.41
C ASN A 404 57.63 -2.96 -43.72
N ALA A 405 57.88 -3.81 -42.74
CA ALA A 405 58.56 -5.09 -42.91
C ALA A 405 58.15 -6.11 -41.84
N PHE A 406 58.30 -7.40 -42.17
CA PHE A 406 58.17 -8.51 -41.23
C PHE A 406 59.04 -9.70 -41.70
N THR A 407 59.39 -10.59 -40.77
CA THR A 407 60.38 -11.68 -40.95
C THR A 407 59.76 -13.03 -40.58
N PRO A 408 58.95 -13.66 -41.47
CA PRO A 408 58.38 -14.99 -41.22
C PRO A 408 59.44 -16.09 -41.28
N ASN A 409 60.33 -16.14 -40.28
CA ASN A 409 61.46 -17.07 -40.16
C ASN A 409 61.27 -18.12 -39.03
N GLY A 410 60.19 -18.01 -38.24
CA GLY A 410 59.82 -18.92 -37.18
C GLY A 410 60.55 -18.69 -35.85
N ASP A 411 61.18 -17.53 -35.64
CA ASP A 411 61.90 -17.22 -34.40
C ASP A 411 61.01 -16.62 -33.29
N GLY A 412 59.71 -16.46 -33.57
CA GLY A 412 58.71 -15.88 -32.69
C GLY A 412 58.61 -14.35 -32.75
N LYS A 413 59.44 -13.67 -33.57
CA LYS A 413 59.50 -12.21 -33.67
C LYS A 413 59.19 -11.73 -35.08
N ASN A 414 58.16 -10.90 -35.20
CA ASN A 414 57.69 -10.36 -36.49
C ASN A 414 57.41 -11.46 -37.54
N ASP A 415 57.04 -12.67 -37.10
CA ASP A 415 56.66 -13.76 -38.00
C ASP A 415 55.36 -13.49 -38.76
N HIS A 416 54.53 -12.63 -38.19
CA HIS A 416 53.29 -12.18 -38.77
C HIS A 416 53.30 -10.68 -38.94
N TRP A 417 52.79 -10.21 -40.07
CA TRP A 417 52.44 -8.83 -40.26
C TRP A 417 51.13 -8.53 -39.54
N ARG A 418 51.26 -7.83 -38.42
CA ARG A 418 50.15 -7.29 -37.62
C ARG A 418 50.17 -5.78 -37.75
N ILE A 419 49.00 -5.15 -37.65
CA ILE A 419 48.87 -3.69 -37.69
C ILE A 419 48.40 -3.22 -36.30
N PRO A 420 49.32 -2.77 -35.43
CA PRO A 420 48.95 -2.22 -34.12
C PRO A 420 47.94 -1.08 -34.24
N PHE A 421 47.01 -1.04 -33.29
CA PHE A 421 45.94 -0.04 -33.17
C PHE A 421 44.89 -0.06 -34.29
N LEU A 422 44.98 -0.98 -35.25
CA LEU A 422 43.89 -1.28 -36.18
C LEU A 422 42.94 -2.30 -35.56
N TYR A 423 42.08 -1.83 -34.65
CA TYR A 423 41.13 -2.68 -33.95
C TYR A 423 39.94 -3.08 -34.83
N PRO A 424 39.34 -4.27 -34.58
CA PRO A 424 38.15 -4.76 -35.30
C PRO A 424 37.00 -3.75 -35.43
N GLN A 425 36.75 -2.93 -34.40
CA GLN A 425 35.62 -1.97 -34.41
C GLN A 425 35.73 -0.87 -35.48
N PHE A 426 36.90 -0.68 -36.10
CA PHE A 426 37.04 0.24 -37.23
C PHE A 426 36.56 -0.35 -38.56
N GLY A 427 36.15 -1.62 -38.58
CA GLY A 427 35.61 -2.30 -39.77
C GLY A 427 36.61 -2.29 -40.92
N ALA A 428 37.89 -2.47 -40.61
CA ALA A 428 38.95 -2.31 -41.59
C ALA A 428 38.94 -3.44 -42.63
N VAL A 429 39.11 -3.09 -43.90
CA VAL A 429 39.35 -4.00 -45.01
C VAL A 429 40.82 -3.89 -45.41
N VAL A 430 41.57 -4.96 -45.23
CA VAL A 430 43.00 -5.05 -45.49
C VAL A 430 43.25 -6.05 -46.61
N ASN A 431 43.91 -5.61 -47.68
CA ASN A 431 44.30 -6.44 -48.80
C ASN A 431 45.80 -6.34 -49.02
N VAL A 432 46.46 -7.46 -49.32
CA VAL A 432 47.87 -7.51 -49.72
C VAL A 432 47.97 -8.17 -51.09
N PHE A 433 48.76 -7.56 -51.99
CA PHE A 433 48.94 -8.00 -53.37
C PHE A 433 50.42 -8.24 -53.68
N ASN A 434 50.69 -9.20 -54.58
CA ASN A 434 52.02 -9.29 -55.20
C ASN A 434 52.22 -8.21 -56.29
N ARG A 435 53.43 -8.15 -56.84
CA ARG A 435 53.81 -7.20 -57.92
C ARG A 435 52.98 -7.31 -59.21
N TYR A 436 52.26 -8.42 -59.40
CA TYR A 436 51.42 -8.67 -60.57
C TYR A 436 49.94 -8.34 -60.31
N GLY A 437 49.59 -7.85 -59.11
CA GLY A 437 48.21 -7.49 -58.74
C GLY A 437 47.37 -8.66 -58.22
N GLN A 438 47.95 -9.83 -57.98
CA GLN A 438 47.24 -10.95 -57.37
C GLN A 438 47.05 -10.71 -55.86
N LEU A 439 45.82 -10.88 -55.37
CA LEU A 439 45.49 -10.82 -53.94
C LEU A 439 46.07 -12.04 -53.20
N LEU A 440 46.85 -11.80 -52.14
CA LEU A 440 47.52 -12.82 -51.33
C LEU A 440 46.95 -12.94 -49.92
N TYR A 441 46.49 -11.81 -49.36
CA TYR A 441 45.90 -11.75 -48.04
C TYR A 441 44.72 -10.79 -48.03
N HIS A 442 43.67 -11.18 -47.30
CA HIS A 442 42.46 -10.40 -47.11
C HIS A 442 42.00 -10.52 -45.65
N SER A 443 41.64 -9.40 -45.03
CA SER A 443 40.95 -9.36 -43.74
C SER A 443 39.90 -8.26 -43.77
N GLU A 444 38.69 -8.56 -43.31
CA GLU A 444 37.59 -7.60 -43.19
C GLU A 444 37.02 -7.67 -41.77
N GLY A 445 37.09 -6.55 -41.03
CA GLY A 445 36.58 -6.44 -39.67
C GLY A 445 37.31 -7.28 -38.61
N GLY A 446 38.39 -7.96 -38.98
CA GLY A 446 39.19 -8.81 -38.08
C GLY A 446 40.55 -8.20 -37.72
N THR A 447 41.27 -8.87 -36.82
CA THR A 447 42.68 -8.57 -36.56
C THR A 447 43.53 -8.97 -37.76
N VAL A 448 44.48 -8.11 -38.16
CA VAL A 448 45.43 -8.40 -39.24
C VAL A 448 46.56 -9.28 -38.70
N ASP A 449 46.82 -10.40 -39.37
CA ASP A 449 47.80 -11.40 -38.95
C ASP A 449 48.35 -12.23 -40.13
N TRP A 450 48.99 -11.57 -41.11
CA TRP A 450 49.49 -12.26 -42.31
C TRP A 450 50.88 -12.87 -42.07
N ASP A 451 51.02 -14.18 -42.26
CA ASP A 451 52.27 -14.94 -42.05
C ASP A 451 53.18 -15.00 -43.30
N GLY A 452 52.85 -14.25 -44.34
CA GLY A 452 53.62 -14.25 -45.59
C GLY A 452 53.35 -15.44 -46.51
N LYS A 453 52.27 -16.18 -46.30
CA LYS A 453 51.82 -17.27 -47.19
C LYS A 453 50.55 -16.91 -47.96
N LEU A 454 50.30 -17.66 -49.03
CA LEU A 454 48.99 -17.78 -49.69
C LEU A 454 48.58 -19.25 -49.55
N GLY A 455 47.62 -19.53 -48.67
CA GLY A 455 47.40 -20.89 -48.18
C GLY A 455 48.67 -21.42 -47.51
N ASP A 456 49.10 -22.63 -47.87
CA ASP A 456 50.35 -23.21 -47.34
C ASP A 456 51.61 -22.75 -48.08
N SER A 457 51.46 -21.99 -49.18
CA SER A 457 52.58 -21.65 -50.07
C SER A 457 53.31 -20.37 -49.61
N PRO A 458 54.59 -20.49 -49.19
CA PRO A 458 55.37 -19.34 -48.75
C PRO A 458 55.64 -18.37 -49.90
N GLN A 459 55.28 -17.09 -49.73
CA GLN A 459 55.49 -16.08 -50.76
C GLN A 459 56.97 -15.63 -50.80
N PRO A 460 57.57 -15.35 -51.98
CA PRO A 460 58.98 -14.97 -52.08
C PRO A 460 59.36 -13.73 -51.24
N ALA A 461 60.63 -13.60 -50.83
CA ALA A 461 61.12 -12.35 -50.27
C ALA A 461 60.98 -11.23 -51.32
N GLY A 462 60.43 -10.09 -50.91
CA GLY A 462 60.05 -9.04 -51.86
C GLY A 462 59.13 -7.98 -51.27
N ALA A 463 58.96 -6.89 -52.04
CA ALA A 463 57.97 -5.88 -51.74
C ALA A 463 56.58 -6.34 -52.20
N TYR A 464 55.61 -6.20 -51.30
CA TYR A 464 54.18 -6.45 -51.52
C TYR A 464 53.40 -5.15 -51.36
N ILE A 465 52.30 -5.01 -52.09
CA ILE A 465 51.48 -3.80 -52.07
C ILE A 465 50.31 -4.05 -51.13
N TYR A 466 50.11 -3.18 -50.14
CA TYR A 466 48.90 -3.25 -49.31
C TYR A 466 47.90 -2.15 -49.67
N HIS A 467 46.62 -2.46 -49.48
CA HIS A 467 45.52 -1.52 -49.51
C HIS A 467 44.66 -1.71 -48.27
N ILE A 468 44.61 -0.70 -47.41
CA ILE A 468 43.86 -0.70 -46.16
C ILE A 468 42.78 0.37 -46.25
N ARG A 469 41.53 -0.03 -45.98
CA ARG A 469 40.39 0.87 -45.89
C ARG A 469 39.76 0.73 -44.52
N TYR A 470 39.50 1.83 -43.83
CA TYR A 470 38.83 1.78 -42.52
C TYR A 470 38.05 3.07 -42.28
N LYS A 471 37.05 3.00 -41.40
CA LYS A 471 36.18 4.14 -41.10
C LYS A 471 36.73 4.96 -39.93
N LYS A 472 36.65 6.28 -40.07
CA LYS A 472 36.82 7.29 -39.02
C LYS A 472 35.52 8.10 -38.89
N SER A 473 35.40 8.93 -37.86
CA SER A 473 34.20 9.78 -37.69
C SER A 473 33.99 10.75 -38.86
N ASN A 474 35.07 11.15 -39.54
CA ASN A 474 35.06 12.09 -40.67
C ASN A 474 35.03 11.44 -42.06
N GLY A 475 34.88 10.11 -42.15
CA GLY A 475 34.78 9.38 -43.42
C GLY A 475 35.68 8.16 -43.51
N GLU A 476 35.84 7.64 -44.73
CA GLU A 476 36.66 6.46 -45.01
C GLU A 476 38.11 6.86 -45.31
N VAL A 477 39.05 6.25 -44.59
CA VAL A 477 40.48 6.41 -44.84
C VAL A 477 40.97 5.29 -45.74
N ASN A 478 41.61 5.66 -46.84
CA ASN A 478 42.22 4.74 -47.80
C ASN A 478 43.74 4.89 -47.75
N LEU A 479 44.45 3.83 -47.35
CA LEU A 479 45.91 3.80 -47.29
C LEU A 479 46.46 2.78 -48.29
N LYS A 480 47.47 3.20 -49.03
CA LYS A 480 48.25 2.36 -49.94
C LYS A 480 49.72 2.48 -49.58
N GLY A 481 50.44 1.37 -49.67
CA GLY A 481 51.87 1.37 -49.42
C GLY A 481 52.49 0.04 -49.78
N THR A 482 53.75 -0.12 -49.39
CA THR A 482 54.49 -1.35 -49.59
C THR A 482 54.91 -1.93 -48.25
N ILE A 483 54.93 -3.26 -48.18
CA ILE A 483 55.50 -4.02 -47.08
C ILE A 483 56.58 -4.96 -47.62
N MET A 484 57.70 -5.02 -46.92
CA MET A 484 58.82 -5.87 -47.22
C MET A 484 58.70 -7.21 -46.47
N LEU A 485 58.61 -8.33 -47.21
CA LEU A 485 58.77 -9.66 -46.63
C LEU A 485 60.25 -10.06 -46.70
N ILE A 486 60.86 -10.31 -45.54
CA ILE A 486 62.26 -10.68 -45.40
C ILE A 486 62.34 -12.13 -44.89
N ARG A 487 63.22 -12.96 -45.44
CA ARG A 487 63.46 -14.33 -44.95
C ARG A 487 64.92 -14.57 -44.67
#